data_AF-A0A1K1T617-F1
#
_entry.id   AF-A0A1K1T617-F1
#
_cell.length_a   1.000
_cell.length_b   1.000
_cell.length_c   1.000
_cell.angle_alpha   90.00
_cell.angle_beta   90.00
_cell.angle_gamma   90.00
#
_symmetry.space_group_name_H-M   'P 1'
#
loop_
_entity.id
_entity.type
_entity.pdbx_description
1 polymer ?
#
loop_
_entity_poly.entity_id
_entity_poly.type
_entity_poly.pdbx_seq_one_letter_code
_entity_poly.pdbx_strand_id
1 'polypeptide(L)'
;MRKTLIALMFAAALPTVAMAMPGDAGPMGPMDGPRHGGMMHDKGPFSDLDLSREQRQQIRRIMGEQRHEQRELVDKYLAKLSPADQKAMQDEMQARHQKIDAQIRGLLKPEQQKEFDAIQKKQAERRAEWAEFKAWKAQQPQKAQ
;
A
#
# COMPACT_ATOMS: atom_id res chain seq x y z
N MET A 1 17.99 24.43 38.42
CA MET A 1 16.84 24.39 39.36
C MET A 1 15.64 25.06 38.70
N ARG A 2 14.43 24.46 38.86
CA ARG A 2 13.09 24.90 38.36
C ARG A 2 12.91 24.64 36.85
N LYS A 3 12.26 23.58 36.32
CA LYS A 3 11.02 22.82 36.59
C LYS A 3 9.74 23.66 36.62
N THR A 4 9.01 23.70 35.51
CA THR A 4 7.55 23.93 35.47
C THR A 4 6.92 23.12 34.33
N LEU A 5 6.30 22.00 34.70
CA LEU A 5 5.36 21.24 33.89
C LEU A 5 3.99 21.92 33.98
N ILE A 6 3.36 22.23 32.84
CA ILE A 6 1.94 22.59 32.79
C ILE A 6 1.24 21.50 31.98
N ALA A 7 0.63 20.57 32.71
CA ALA A 7 -0.35 19.65 32.20
C ALA A 7 -1.71 20.37 32.20
N LEU A 8 -2.32 20.53 31.03
CA LEU A 8 -3.71 20.94 30.88
C LEU A 8 -4.43 19.88 30.05
N MET A 9 -4.93 18.86 30.75
CA MET A 9 -5.93 17.93 30.25
C MET A 9 -7.28 18.67 30.26
N PHE A 10 -7.79 19.02 29.09
CA PHE A 10 -9.20 19.38 28.91
C PHE A 10 -9.92 18.19 28.29
N ALA A 11 -10.54 17.40 29.14
CA ALA A 11 -11.53 16.42 28.75
C ALA A 11 -12.82 17.16 28.37
N ALA A 12 -13.04 17.37 27.07
CA ALA A 12 -14.33 17.79 26.53
C ALA A 12 -14.98 16.56 25.88
N ALA A 13 -15.86 15.91 26.64
CA ALA A 13 -16.81 14.95 26.11
C ALA A 13 -17.83 15.69 25.23
N LEU A 14 -17.97 15.31 23.97
CA LEU A 14 -19.10 15.71 23.13
C LEU A 14 -19.93 14.48 22.73
N PRO A 15 -21.27 14.56 22.85
CA PRO A 15 -22.19 13.46 22.60
C PRO A 15 -22.24 13.07 21.11
N THR A 16 -22.23 11.77 20.90
CA THR A 16 -22.47 11.05 19.66
C THR A 16 -23.80 11.45 19.02
N VAL A 17 -23.74 12.25 17.94
CA VAL A 17 -24.86 12.36 17.00
C VAL A 17 -24.80 11.16 16.06
N ALA A 18 -25.75 10.26 16.22
CA ALA A 18 -26.05 9.21 15.27
C ALA A 18 -26.56 9.86 13.97
N MET A 19 -25.68 10.01 12.97
CA MET A 19 -26.11 10.23 11.60
C MET A 19 -26.47 8.89 10.99
N ALA A 20 -27.75 8.72 10.72
CA ALA A 20 -28.34 7.59 10.03
C ALA A 20 -27.60 7.33 8.71
N MET A 21 -27.08 6.10 8.54
CA MET A 21 -26.65 5.59 7.25
C MET A 21 -27.86 4.96 6.55
N PRO A 22 -28.31 5.45 5.39
CA PRO A 22 -29.22 4.71 4.53
C PRO A 22 -28.44 3.51 3.97
N GLY A 23 -28.94 2.31 4.25
CA GLY A 23 -28.41 1.09 3.67
C GLY A 23 -28.67 1.08 2.16
N ASP A 24 -27.62 0.78 1.41
CA ASP A 24 -27.74 0.13 0.12
C ASP A 24 -26.64 -0.93 0.06
N ALA A 25 -26.95 -2.09 0.64
CA ALA A 25 -26.21 -3.31 0.45
C ALA A 25 -26.46 -3.78 -0.99
N GLY A 26 -25.61 -3.34 -1.92
CA GLY A 26 -25.54 -3.93 -3.26
C GLY A 26 -25.24 -5.44 -3.17
N PRO A 27 -25.79 -6.26 -4.09
CA PRO A 27 -25.75 -7.71 -3.97
C PRO A 27 -24.32 -8.25 -4.11
N MET A 28 -23.74 -8.69 -3.00
CA MET A 28 -22.52 -9.49 -2.98
C MET A 28 -22.86 -10.89 -3.47
N GLY A 29 -22.52 -11.19 -4.73
CA GLY A 29 -22.65 -12.53 -5.29
C GLY A 29 -21.77 -13.57 -4.57
N PRO A 30 -22.10 -14.88 -4.67
CA PRO A 30 -21.45 -15.93 -3.90
C PRO A 30 -19.99 -16.15 -4.33
N MET A 31 -19.08 -16.16 -3.35
CA MET A 31 -17.65 -16.42 -3.53
C MET A 31 -17.32 -17.83 -3.07
N ASP A 32 -17.34 -18.79 -4.00
CA ASP A 32 -16.76 -20.12 -3.78
C ASP A 32 -15.86 -20.49 -4.97
N GLY A 33 -14.54 -20.49 -4.75
CA GLY A 33 -13.55 -20.93 -5.74
C GLY A 33 -12.09 -20.74 -5.30
N PRO A 34 -11.17 -21.71 -5.54
CA PRO A 34 -9.79 -21.65 -5.04
C PRO A 34 -8.97 -20.55 -5.71
N ARG A 35 -8.57 -19.53 -4.96
CA ARG A 35 -7.79 -18.38 -5.47
C ARG A 35 -6.29 -18.68 -5.45
N HIS A 36 -5.79 -19.28 -6.54
CA HIS A 36 -4.38 -19.19 -6.91
C HIS A 36 -4.22 -18.15 -8.02
N GLY A 37 -3.47 -17.08 -7.72
CA GLY A 37 -2.83 -16.14 -8.66
C GLY A 37 -3.54 -15.84 -9.97
N GLY A 38 -4.36 -14.78 -10.01
CA GLY A 38 -4.84 -14.25 -11.27
C GLY A 38 -6.03 -13.32 -11.11
N MET A 39 -5.89 -12.12 -11.68
CA MET A 39 -6.99 -11.32 -12.17
C MET A 39 -7.92 -10.70 -11.11
N MET A 40 -7.53 -9.52 -10.60
CA MET A 40 -8.42 -8.41 -10.94
C MET A 40 -8.38 -8.36 -12.47
N HIS A 41 -9.45 -8.82 -13.12
CA HIS A 41 -9.74 -8.35 -14.47
C HIS A 41 -10.01 -6.85 -14.32
N ASP A 42 -8.94 -6.06 -14.18
CA ASP A 42 -8.94 -4.68 -14.61
C ASP A 42 -9.36 -4.76 -16.06
N LYS A 43 -10.66 -4.60 -16.28
CA LYS A 43 -11.17 -4.16 -17.56
C LYS A 43 -10.67 -2.73 -17.75
N GLY A 44 -9.37 -2.62 -18.01
CA GLY A 44 -8.75 -1.38 -18.43
C GLY A 44 -9.47 -0.91 -19.69
N PRO A 45 -9.34 0.37 -20.07
CA PRO A 45 -10.10 0.97 -21.16
C PRO A 45 -9.99 0.23 -22.51
N PHE A 46 -9.00 -0.67 -22.65
CA PHE A 46 -8.76 -1.48 -23.83
C PHE A 46 -9.33 -2.91 -23.77
N SER A 47 -9.94 -3.33 -22.66
CA SER A 47 -10.45 -4.70 -22.50
C SER A 47 -11.70 -5.00 -23.32
N ASP A 48 -12.49 -3.96 -23.60
CA ASP A 48 -13.73 -4.06 -24.39
C ASP A 48 -13.47 -3.88 -25.89
N LEU A 49 -12.23 -3.60 -26.28
CA LEU A 49 -11.80 -3.60 -27.67
C LEU A 49 -11.48 -5.03 -28.11
N ASP A 50 -11.91 -5.39 -29.32
CA ASP A 50 -11.54 -6.67 -29.95
C ASP A 50 -10.10 -6.63 -30.47
N LEU A 51 -9.15 -6.67 -29.52
CA LEU A 51 -7.73 -6.59 -29.80
C LEU A 51 -7.15 -7.96 -30.14
N SER A 52 -6.35 -7.99 -31.21
CA SER A 52 -5.51 -9.14 -31.55
C SER A 52 -4.49 -9.42 -30.44
N ARG A 53 -3.95 -10.65 -30.42
CA ARG A 53 -2.93 -11.05 -29.44
C ARG A 53 -1.67 -10.17 -29.50
N GLU A 54 -1.29 -9.72 -30.69
CA GLU A 54 -0.13 -8.86 -30.90
C GLU A 54 -0.38 -7.44 -30.36
N GLN A 55 -1.55 -6.87 -30.67
CA GLN A 55 -1.96 -5.56 -30.15
C GLN A 55 -2.02 -5.55 -28.62
N ARG A 56 -2.56 -6.61 -27.98
CA ARG A 56 -2.57 -6.72 -26.52
C ARG A 56 -1.17 -6.74 -25.91
N GLN A 57 -0.22 -7.39 -26.55
CA GLN A 57 1.17 -7.42 -26.08
C GLN A 57 1.84 -6.04 -26.23
N GLN A 58 1.66 -5.38 -27.38
CA GLN A 58 2.17 -4.03 -27.60
C GLN A 58 1.59 -3.04 -26.60
N ILE A 59 0.28 -3.07 -26.38
CA ILE A 59 -0.39 -2.21 -25.38
C ILE A 59 0.13 -2.51 -23.97
N ARG A 60 0.29 -3.79 -23.58
CA ARG A 60 0.87 -4.13 -22.28
C ARG A 60 2.29 -3.57 -22.12
N ARG A 61 3.09 -3.61 -23.18
CA ARG A 61 4.44 -3.05 -23.18
C ARG A 61 4.41 -1.53 -22.99
N ILE A 62 3.62 -0.82 -23.80
CA ILE A 62 3.47 0.65 -23.72
C ILE A 62 2.99 1.07 -22.32
N MET A 63 1.98 0.38 -21.77
CA MET A 63 1.47 0.68 -20.43
C MET A 63 2.48 0.37 -19.32
N GLY A 64 3.31 -0.66 -19.52
CA GLY A 64 4.44 -0.95 -18.64
C GLY A 64 5.48 0.17 -18.66
N GLU A 65 5.95 0.53 -19.85
CA GLU A 65 6.92 1.61 -20.08
C GLU A 65 6.42 2.95 -19.51
N GLN A 66 5.17 3.33 -19.80
CA GLN A 66 4.56 4.53 -19.25
C GLN A 66 4.54 4.55 -17.71
N ARG A 67 4.21 3.43 -17.07
CA ARG A 67 4.25 3.32 -15.59
C ARG A 67 5.67 3.45 -15.05
N HIS A 68 6.66 2.95 -15.77
CA HIS A 68 8.07 3.12 -15.40
C HIS A 68 8.51 4.58 -15.54
N GLU A 69 8.25 5.22 -16.68
CA GLU A 69 8.56 6.64 -16.91
C GLU A 69 7.89 7.56 -15.88
N GLN A 70 6.62 7.28 -15.55
CA GLN A 70 5.90 8.03 -14.53
C GLN A 70 6.57 7.90 -13.15
N ARG A 71 7.02 6.70 -12.78
CA ARG A 71 7.73 6.46 -11.52
C ARG A 71 9.07 7.20 -11.49
N GLU A 72 9.86 7.10 -12.55
CA GLU A 72 11.15 7.79 -12.65
C GLU A 72 11.00 9.31 -12.56
N LEU A 73 9.96 9.87 -13.21
CA LEU A 73 9.65 11.29 -13.11
C LEU A 73 9.38 11.70 -11.67
N VAL A 74 8.54 10.95 -10.95
CA VAL A 74 8.23 11.21 -9.55
C VAL A 74 9.48 11.08 -8.68
N ASP A 75 10.24 9.99 -8.83
CA ASP A 75 11.46 9.74 -8.06
C ASP A 75 12.49 10.85 -8.26
N LYS A 76 12.63 11.38 -9.48
CA LYS A 76 13.49 12.52 -9.79
C LYS A 76 13.13 13.78 -8.99
N TYR A 77 11.85 14.04 -8.76
CA TYR A 77 11.41 15.18 -7.96
C TYR A 77 11.45 14.89 -6.46
N LEU A 78 11.15 13.66 -6.02
CA LEU A 78 11.31 13.25 -4.63
C LEU A 78 12.78 13.30 -4.18
N ALA A 79 13.73 13.01 -5.07
CA ALA A 79 15.16 13.13 -4.78
C ALA A 79 15.60 14.58 -4.48
N LYS A 80 14.80 15.59 -4.85
CA LYS A 80 15.07 17.01 -4.54
C LYS A 80 14.59 17.41 -3.14
N LEU A 81 13.77 16.58 -2.49
CA LEU A 81 13.35 16.83 -1.10
C LEU A 81 14.56 16.78 -0.17
N SER A 82 14.50 17.55 0.91
CA SER A 82 15.52 17.46 1.96
C SER A 82 15.49 16.07 2.61
N PRO A 83 16.61 15.58 3.20
CA PRO A 83 16.61 14.32 3.93
C PRO A 83 15.56 14.27 5.06
N ALA A 84 15.28 15.42 5.67
CA ALA A 84 14.25 15.55 6.71
C ALA A 84 12.84 15.34 6.13
N ASP A 85 12.53 15.96 4.99
CA ASP A 85 11.22 15.81 4.34
C ASP A 85 11.02 14.40 3.78
N GLN A 86 12.07 13.79 3.22
CA GLN A 86 12.04 12.40 2.78
C GLN A 86 11.71 11.45 3.94
N LYS A 87 12.35 11.68 5.10
CA LYS A 87 12.08 10.92 6.31
C LYS A 87 10.65 11.15 6.82
N ALA A 88 10.20 12.41 6.88
CA ALA A 88 8.85 12.75 7.31
C ALA A 88 7.79 12.07 6.44
N MET A 89 7.97 12.06 5.11
CA MET A 89 7.09 11.36 4.18
C MET A 89 7.07 9.85 4.45
N GLN A 90 8.23 9.21 4.61
CA GLN A 90 8.31 7.77 4.92
C GLN A 90 7.64 7.42 6.25
N ASP A 91 7.89 8.22 7.28
CA ASP A 91 7.30 8.04 8.61
C ASP A 91 5.77 8.22 8.55
N GLU A 92 5.26 9.22 7.81
CA GLU A 92 3.82 9.41 7.62
C GLU A 92 3.17 8.24 6.87
N MET A 93 3.81 7.75 5.80
CA MET A 93 3.33 6.57 5.08
C MET A 93 3.29 5.36 6.00
N GLN A 94 4.34 5.11 6.78
CA GLN A 94 4.41 3.98 7.71
C GLN A 94 3.33 4.08 8.81
N ALA A 95 3.11 5.28 9.37
CA ALA A 95 2.05 5.51 10.34
C ALA A 95 0.65 5.27 9.75
N ARG A 96 0.41 5.71 8.50
CA ARG A 96 -0.84 5.44 7.78
C ARG A 96 -1.06 3.95 7.57
N HIS A 97 -0.02 3.19 7.17
CA HIS A 97 -0.12 1.74 7.00
C HIS A 97 -0.47 1.05 8.32
N GLN A 98 0.23 1.36 9.41
CA GLN A 98 -0.05 0.80 10.73
C GLN A 98 -1.48 1.09 11.20
N LYS A 99 -1.98 2.31 10.95
CA LYS A 99 -3.36 2.68 11.27
C LYS A 99 -4.36 1.85 10.49
N ILE A 100 -4.17 1.70 9.18
CA ILE A 100 -5.05 0.89 8.33
C ILE A 100 -5.01 -0.58 8.76
N ASP A 101 -3.82 -1.12 9.03
CA ASP A 101 -3.65 -2.51 9.49
C ASP A 101 -4.40 -2.76 10.80
N ALA A 102 -4.32 -1.82 11.75
CA ALA A 102 -5.06 -1.90 13.00
C ALA A 102 -6.58 -1.85 12.80
N GLN A 103 -7.06 -0.99 11.89
CA GLN A 103 -8.48 -0.92 11.52
C GLN A 103 -8.96 -2.22 10.88
N ILE A 104 -8.20 -2.76 9.93
CA ILE A 104 -8.51 -4.04 9.29
C ILE A 104 -8.55 -5.14 10.33
N ARG A 105 -7.51 -5.26 11.17
CA ARG A 105 -7.44 -6.26 12.24
C ARG A 105 -8.65 -6.18 13.18
N GLY A 106 -9.09 -4.97 13.53
CA GLY A 106 -10.27 -4.74 14.37
C GLY A 106 -11.59 -5.25 13.77
N LEU A 107 -11.68 -5.42 12.44
CA LEU A 107 -12.85 -5.98 11.75
C LEU A 107 -12.79 -7.51 11.61
N LEU A 108 -11.64 -8.13 11.86
CA LEU A 108 -11.44 -9.57 11.67
C LEU A 108 -11.86 -10.37 12.91
N LYS A 109 -12.38 -11.58 12.69
CA LYS A 109 -12.64 -12.55 13.76
C LYS A 109 -11.32 -13.06 14.37
N PRO A 110 -11.31 -13.59 15.61
CA PRO A 110 -10.08 -14.03 16.27
C PRO A 110 -9.20 -14.99 15.46
N GLU A 111 -9.78 -15.98 14.77
CA GLU A 111 -9.01 -16.90 13.93
C GLU A 111 -8.43 -16.19 12.68
N GLN A 112 -9.18 -15.26 12.06
CA GLN A 112 -8.69 -14.46 10.93
C GLN A 112 -7.59 -13.49 11.35
N GLN A 113 -7.61 -12.98 12.58
CA GLN A 113 -6.54 -12.13 13.11
C GLN A 113 -5.22 -12.90 13.22
N LYS A 114 -5.25 -14.19 13.61
CA LYS A 114 -4.03 -15.02 13.65
C LYS A 114 -3.43 -15.18 12.26
N GLU A 115 -4.27 -15.44 11.25
CA GLU A 115 -3.83 -15.54 9.86
C GLU A 115 -3.27 -14.21 9.35
N PHE A 116 -3.97 -13.11 9.63
CA PHE A 116 -3.53 -11.77 9.26
C PHE A 116 -2.18 -11.42 9.89
N ASP A 117 -1.98 -11.68 11.18
CA ASP A 117 -0.72 -11.45 11.87
C ASP A 117 0.43 -12.29 11.28
N ALA A 118 0.16 -13.55 10.91
CA ALA A 118 1.13 -14.40 10.24
C ALA A 118 1.50 -13.87 8.85
N ILE A 119 0.52 -13.38 8.09
CA ILE A 119 0.74 -12.72 6.80
C ILE A 119 1.61 -11.47 6.97
N GLN A 120 1.29 -10.61 7.94
CA GLN A 120 2.05 -9.39 8.22
C GLN A 120 3.51 -9.71 8.59
N LYS A 121 3.72 -10.74 9.41
CA LYS A 121 5.06 -11.22 9.76
C LYS A 121 5.85 -11.66 8.51
N LYS A 122 5.25 -12.49 7.66
CA LYS A 122 5.88 -12.96 6.41
C LYS A 122 6.20 -11.82 5.45
N GLN A 123 5.34 -10.81 5.39
CA GLN A 123 5.59 -9.61 4.58
C GLN A 123 6.74 -8.77 5.13
N ALA A 124 6.87 -8.66 6.47
CA ALA A 124 8.00 -7.97 7.10
C ALA A 124 9.32 -8.67 6.81
N GLU A 125 9.37 -10.01 6.93
CA GLU A 125 10.53 -10.83 6.58
C GLU A 125 10.93 -10.63 5.11
N ARG A 126 9.99 -10.76 4.17
CA ARG A 126 10.26 -10.52 2.74
C ARG A 126 10.76 -9.11 2.44
N ARG A 127 10.24 -8.09 3.14
CA ARG A 127 10.73 -6.72 2.97
C ARG A 127 12.16 -6.56 3.48
N ALA A 128 12.51 -7.20 4.60
CA ALA A 128 13.86 -7.21 5.12
C ALA A 128 14.83 -7.92 4.15
N GLU A 129 14.48 -9.12 3.70
CA GLU A 129 15.26 -9.88 2.69
C GLU A 129 15.47 -9.05 1.41
N TRP A 130 14.42 -8.36 0.94
CA TRP A 130 14.52 -7.52 -0.25
C TRP A 130 15.39 -6.27 -0.03
N ALA A 131 15.36 -5.71 1.19
CA ALA A 131 16.25 -4.60 1.55
C ALA A 131 17.72 -5.03 1.57
N GLU A 132 18.01 -6.20 2.16
CA GLU A 132 19.34 -6.81 2.14
C GLU A 132 19.81 -7.09 0.71
N PHE A 133 18.93 -7.67 -0.12
CA PHE A 133 19.23 -7.93 -1.53
C PHE A 133 19.53 -6.63 -2.30
N LYS A 134 18.77 -5.56 -2.09
CA LYS A 134 19.04 -4.24 -2.69
C LYS A 134 20.40 -3.69 -2.24
N ALA A 135 20.71 -3.79 -0.94
CA ALA A 135 21.99 -3.34 -0.40
C ALA A 135 23.17 -4.14 -0.99
N TRP A 136 23.03 -5.46 -1.12
CA TRP A 136 24.00 -6.32 -1.80
C TRP A 136 24.17 -5.93 -3.27
N LYS A 137 23.07 -5.71 -4.00
CA LYS A 137 23.10 -5.31 -5.41
C LYS A 137 23.79 -3.96 -5.61
N ALA A 138 23.64 -3.02 -4.67
CA ALA A 138 24.34 -1.73 -4.72
C ALA A 138 25.86 -1.83 -4.50
N GLN A 139 26.33 -2.89 -3.83
CA GLN A 139 27.76 -3.14 -3.61
C GLN A 139 28.40 -3.95 -4.75
N GLN A 140 27.60 -4.62 -5.58
CA GLN A 140 28.10 -5.33 -6.75
C GLN A 140 28.62 -4.32 -7.78
N PRO A 141 29.87 -4.44 -8.27
CA PRO A 141 30.34 -3.61 -9.36
C PRO A 141 29.44 -3.89 -10.58
N GLN A 142 28.78 -2.86 -11.10
CA GLN A 142 28.08 -2.97 -12.38
C GLN A 142 29.16 -3.33 -13.40
N LYS A 143 29.15 -4.57 -13.89
CA LYS A 143 30.02 -4.96 -15.00
C LYS A 143 29.63 -4.09 -16.19
N ALA A 144 30.39 -3.03 -16.41
CA ALA A 144 30.31 -2.21 -17.60
C ALA A 144 30.66 -3.12 -18.81
N GLN A 145 29.72 -3.22 -19.75
CA GLN A 145 29.97 -3.67 -21.11
C GLN A 145 29.70 -2.49 -22.03
#